data_AF-A0A3P6FHC1-F1
#
_entry.id   AF-A0A3P6FHC1-F1
#
_cell.length_a   1.000
_cell.length_b   1.000
_cell.length_c   1.000
_cell.angle_alpha   90.00
_cell.angle_beta   90.00
_cell.angle_gamma   90.00
#
_symmetry.space_group_name_H-M   'P 1'
#
loop_
_entity.id
_entity.type
_entity.pdbx_description
1 polymer ?
#
loop_
_entity_poly.entity_id
_entity_poly.type
_entity_poly.pdbx_seq_one_letter_code
_entity_poly.pdbx_strand_id
1 'polypeptide(L)'
;MAGSEVLIRGRVHTYRPQSSKVFVILRQSGCTVQCVAEQSNVGVNMIKYLKQLSYESFVDVIGVVVVPKDPVKGTTQKVEIQVRKVYYVNRALARLPLGVEDAARSEADILKNLFRCCDFILIRSILFIRAHVVFINCRLELQLFVSIRIHV
;
A
#
# COMPACT_ATOMS: atom_id res chain seq x y z
N MET A 1 -8.27 4.30 22.49
CA MET A 1 -7.61 3.53 21.41
C MET A 1 -6.20 4.04 21.10
N ALA A 2 -5.90 5.34 21.26
CA ALA A 2 -4.51 5.78 21.26
C ALA A 2 -3.73 5.07 22.39
N GLY A 3 -2.56 4.51 22.07
CA GLY A 3 -1.73 3.74 22.99
C GLY A 3 -1.99 2.24 23.03
N SER A 4 -3.00 1.73 22.33
CA SER A 4 -3.26 0.28 22.24
C SER A 4 -2.37 -0.38 21.18
N GLU A 5 -1.88 -1.59 21.47
CA GLU A 5 -1.21 -2.43 20.48
C GLU A 5 -2.27 -3.08 19.59
N VAL A 6 -2.04 -3.06 18.28
CA VAL A 6 -2.96 -3.55 17.27
C VAL A 6 -2.22 -4.38 16.23
N LEU A 7 -2.86 -5.44 15.76
CA LEU A 7 -2.43 -6.21 14.59
C LEU A 7 -3.28 -5.80 13.39
N ILE A 8 -2.61 -5.34 12.33
CA ILE A 8 -3.24 -4.86 11.11
C ILE A 8 -2.67 -5.63 9.92
N ARG A 9 -3.57 -6.12 9.07
CA ARG A 9 -3.20 -6.81 7.83
C ARG A 9 -3.58 -5.94 6.65
N GLY A 10 -2.68 -5.75 5.69
CA GLY A 10 -2.98 -4.89 4.55
C GLY A 10 -2.03 -5.06 3.39
N ARG A 11 -2.42 -4.47 2.24
CA ARG A 11 -1.52 -4.36 1.09
C ARG A 11 -0.77 -3.05 1.17
N VAL A 12 0.51 -3.09 0.82
CA VAL A 12 1.34 -1.90 0.70
C VAL A 12 0.86 -1.10 -0.51
N HIS A 13 0.37 0.11 -0.28
CA HIS A 13 0.01 1.03 -1.35
C HIS A 13 1.24 1.80 -1.84
N THR A 14 1.90 2.50 -0.93
CA THR A 14 3.14 3.23 -1.18
C THR A 14 4.05 3.12 0.02
N TYR A 15 5.36 3.21 -0.20
CA TYR A 15 6.34 3.28 0.89
C TYR A 15 7.41 4.30 0.55
N ARG A 16 7.90 5.01 1.57
CA ARG A 16 8.92 6.04 1.46
C ARG A 16 10.00 5.75 2.49
N PRO A 17 11.12 5.13 2.08
CA PRO A 17 12.22 4.87 2.99
C PRO A 17 13.06 6.14 3.19
N GLN A 18 13.24 6.54 4.45
CA GLN A 18 14.24 7.51 4.88
C GLN A 18 15.45 6.77 5.49
N SER A 19 16.52 7.50 5.81
CA SER A 19 17.71 6.93 6.46
C SER A 19 17.35 6.22 7.77
N SER A 20 16.67 6.93 8.69
CA SER A 20 16.37 6.47 10.06
C SER A 20 14.90 6.07 10.29
N LYS A 21 14.01 6.41 9.34
CA LYS A 21 12.56 6.16 9.43
C LYS A 21 12.05 5.57 8.12
N VAL A 22 11.02 4.75 8.16
CA VAL A 22 10.34 4.27 6.95
C VAL A 22 8.85 4.51 7.12
N PHE A 23 8.27 5.20 6.15
CA PHE A 23 6.83 5.44 6.07
C PHE A 23 6.22 4.42 5.12
N VAL A 24 5.22 3.68 5.57
CA VAL A 24 4.49 2.69 4.77
C VAL A 24 3.01 3.03 4.83
N ILE A 25 2.37 3.21 3.68
CA ILE A 25 0.93 3.38 3.60
C ILE A 25 0.31 2.02 3.30
N LEU A 26 -0.47 1.52 4.26
CA LEU A 26 -1.25 0.29 4.10
C LEU A 26 -2.65 0.63 3.62
N ARG A 27 -3.15 -0.17 2.68
CA ARG A 27 -4.53 -0.08 2.18
C ARG A 27 -5.26 -1.39 2.42
N GLN A 28 -6.48 -1.28 2.95
CA GLN A 28 -7.41 -2.39 3.10
C GLN A 28 -8.82 -1.89 2.85
N SER A 29 -9.57 -2.56 1.96
CA SER A 29 -11.00 -2.30 1.70
C SER A 29 -11.37 -0.82 1.47
N GLY A 30 -10.49 -0.04 0.84
CA GLY A 30 -10.71 1.39 0.57
C GLY A 30 -10.27 2.35 1.67
N CYS A 31 -9.87 1.85 2.84
CA CYS A 31 -9.23 2.65 3.88
C CYS A 31 -7.71 2.61 3.74
N THR A 32 -7.06 3.76 3.98
CA THR A 32 -5.60 3.87 4.04
C THR A 32 -5.13 4.35 5.40
N VAL A 33 -4.05 3.74 5.89
CA VAL A 33 -3.43 4.05 7.18
C VAL A 33 -1.93 4.23 7.02
N GLN A 34 -1.36 5.20 7.72
CA GLN A 34 0.08 5.44 7.75
C GLN A 34 0.72 4.61 8.87
N CYS A 35 1.74 3.83 8.50
CA CYS A 35 2.61 3.11 9.41
C CYS A 35 3.99 3.77 9.41
N VAL A 36 4.54 4.02 10.59
CA VAL A 36 5.85 4.62 10.78
C VAL A 36 6.74 3.64 11.53
N ALA A 37 7.83 3.24 10.89
CA ALA A 37 8.88 2.43 11.50
C ALA A 37 10.10 3.31 11.78
N GLU A 38 10.51 3.40 13.04
CA GLU A 38 11.67 4.18 13.47
C GLU A 38 12.79 3.25 13.93
N GLN A 39 14.02 3.55 13.55
CA GLN A 39 15.19 2.73 13.87
C GLN A 39 15.38 2.49 15.37
N SER A 40 14.99 3.43 16.23
CA SER A 40 15.02 3.30 17.69
C SER A 40 14.14 2.17 18.22
N ASN A 41 13.00 1.93 17.58
CA ASN A 41 11.99 0.96 18.03
C ASN A 41 12.22 -0.43 17.43
N VAL A 42 12.65 -0.51 16.17
CA VAL A 42 12.70 -1.77 15.41
C VAL A 42 14.11 -2.26 15.07
N GLY A 43 15.14 -1.42 15.25
CA GLY A 43 16.54 -1.73 14.97
C GLY A 43 16.92 -1.63 13.49
N VAL A 44 18.23 -1.62 13.22
CA VAL A 44 18.80 -1.37 11.88
C VAL A 44 18.41 -2.46 10.87
N ASN A 45 18.36 -3.72 11.32
CA ASN A 45 18.06 -4.87 10.46
C ASN A 45 16.62 -4.81 9.94
N MET A 46 15.68 -4.37 10.77
CA MET A 46 14.29 -4.23 10.36
C MET A 46 14.10 -3.06 9.39
N ILE A 47 14.81 -1.94 9.57
CA ILE A 47 14.78 -0.84 8.60
C ILE A 47 15.32 -1.29 7.24
N LYS A 48 16.37 -2.12 7.20
CA LYS A 48 16.85 -2.74 5.96
C LYS A 48 15.80 -3.65 5.32
N TYR A 49 15.09 -4.43 6.13
CA TYR A 49 14.00 -5.29 5.68
C TYR A 49 12.84 -4.50 5.07
N LEU A 50 12.42 -3.40 5.71
CA LEU A 50 11.37 -2.51 5.21
C LEU A 50 11.77 -1.73 3.96
N LYS A 51 13.08 -1.51 3.74
CA LYS A 51 13.58 -0.91 2.50
C LYS A 51 13.46 -1.82 1.28
N GLN A 52 13.37 -3.14 1.47
CA GLN A 52 13.22 -4.13 0.40
C GLN A 52 11.75 -4.43 0.05
N LEU A 53 10.85 -3.56 0.50
CA LEU A 53 9.42 -3.74 0.40
C LEU A 53 8.92 -3.42 -1.00
N SER A 54 8.14 -4.35 -1.56
CA SER A 54 7.61 -4.25 -2.93
C SER A 54 6.17 -3.75 -2.89
N TYR A 55 5.78 -2.95 -3.87
CA TYR A 55 4.41 -2.48 -4.03
C TYR A 55 3.43 -3.67 -4.10
N GLU A 56 2.24 -3.51 -3.52
CA GLU A 56 1.20 -4.54 -3.41
C GLU A 56 1.51 -5.77 -2.55
N SER A 57 2.66 -5.82 -1.87
CA SER A 57 2.94 -6.91 -0.92
C SER A 57 1.91 -6.95 0.20
N PHE A 58 1.51 -8.16 0.60
CA PHE A 58 0.57 -8.39 1.70
C PHE A 58 1.35 -8.59 3.00
N VAL A 59 1.13 -7.69 3.95
CA VAL A 59 1.93 -7.58 5.18
C VAL A 59 1.03 -7.55 6.41
N ASP A 60 1.53 -8.18 7.47
CA ASP A 60 0.99 -8.12 8.81
C ASP A 60 1.88 -7.19 9.64
N VAL A 61 1.27 -6.16 10.23
CA VAL A 61 1.96 -5.14 11.02
C VAL A 61 1.40 -5.15 12.42
N ILE A 62 2.29 -5.27 13.40
CA ILE A 62 1.97 -5.12 14.82
C ILE A 62 2.58 -3.82 15.28
N GLY A 63 1.76 -2.96 15.89
CA GLY A 63 2.21 -1.63 16.30
C GLY A 63 1.26 -0.96 17.27
N VAL A 64 1.71 0.19 17.79
CA VAL A 64 0.93 1.01 18.73
C VAL A 64 0.29 2.16 17.96
N VAL A 65 -1.01 2.39 18.22
CA VAL A 65 -1.74 3.50 17.59
C VAL A 65 -1.34 4.82 18.26
N VAL A 66 -0.87 5.77 17.45
CA VAL A 66 -0.48 7.12 17.87
C VAL A 66 -1.25 8.14 17.05
N VAL A 67 -1.72 9.20 17.72
CA VAL A 67 -2.37 10.33 17.06
C VAL A 67 -1.30 11.38 16.76
N PRO A 68 -1.00 11.67 15.48
CA PRO A 68 -0.03 12.70 15.14
C PRO A 68 -0.57 14.09 15.47
N LYS A 69 0.35 15.03 15.75
CA LYS A 69 0.00 16.44 15.99
C LYS A 69 -0.42 17.15 14.70
N ASP A 70 0.19 16.78 13.58
CA ASP A 70 -0.13 17.29 12.24
C ASP A 70 -0.85 16.20 11.42
N PRO A 71 -1.96 16.54 10.74
CA PRO A 71 -2.70 15.56 9.95
C PRO A 71 -1.89 15.10 8.74
N VAL A 72 -1.78 13.78 8.57
CA VAL A 72 -1.16 13.16 7.40
C VAL A 72 -1.99 13.49 6.16
N LYS A 73 -1.39 14.20 5.20
CA LYS A 73 -2.01 14.47 3.89
C LYS A 73 -2.00 13.19 3.04
N GLY A 74 -3.17 12.76 2.57
CA GLY A 74 -3.31 11.63 1.63
C GLY A 74 -3.69 10.29 2.25
N THR A 75 -4.05 10.24 3.53
CA THR A 75 -4.66 9.06 4.14
C THR A 75 -6.11 9.31 4.53
N THR A 76 -6.95 8.28 4.42
CA THR A 76 -8.36 8.36 4.84
C THR A 76 -8.46 8.44 6.37
N GLN A 77 -7.55 7.76 7.07
CA GLN A 77 -7.52 7.74 8.53
C GLN A 77 -6.47 8.70 9.09
N LYS A 78 -6.86 9.54 10.04
CA LYS A 78 -5.98 10.53 10.69
C LYS A 78 -5.18 9.94 11.86
N VAL A 79 -4.84 8.65 11.79
CA VAL A 79 -4.08 7.94 12.83
C VAL A 79 -2.82 7.35 12.23
N GLU A 80 -1.77 7.29 13.05
CA GLU A 80 -0.50 6.67 12.69
C GLU A 80 -0.28 5.42 13.54
N ILE A 81 0.39 4.43 12.96
CA ILE A 81 0.79 3.23 13.67
C ILE A 81 2.30 3.22 13.81
N GLN A 82 2.78 3.26 15.05
CA GLN A 82 4.19 3.03 15.34
C GLN A 82 4.48 1.54 15.29
N VAL A 83 5.25 1.14 14.28
CA VAL A 83 5.50 -0.27 13.98
C VAL A 83 6.49 -0.88 14.98
N ARG A 84 6.12 -2.02 15.55
CA ARG A 84 7.00 -2.86 16.39
C ARG A 84 7.49 -4.10 15.65
N LYS A 85 6.62 -4.76 14.90
CA LYS A 85 6.94 -5.98 14.14
C LYS A 85 6.22 -5.96 12.80
N VAL A 86 6.89 -6.47 11.76
CA VAL A 86 6.32 -6.60 10.42
C VAL A 86 6.65 -7.97 9.87
N TYR A 87 5.66 -8.61 9.27
CA TYR A 87 5.78 -9.91 8.63
C TYR A 87 5.25 -9.83 7.20
N TYR A 88 6.00 -10.36 6.23
CA TYR A 88 5.43 -10.66 4.91
C TYR A 88 4.56 -11.90 5.03
N VAL A 89 3.29 -11.77 4.67
CA VAL A 89 2.41 -12.90 4.43
C VAL A 89 2.56 -13.35 2.98
N ASN A 90 2.57 -12.39 2.05
CA ASN A 90 2.82 -12.65 0.63
C ASN A 90 3.66 -11.51 0.03
N ARG A 91 4.77 -11.88 -0.62
CA ARG A 91 5.67 -10.93 -1.27
C ARG A 91 5.29 -10.74 -2.73
N ALA A 92 5.01 -9.50 -3.12
CA ALA A 92 4.74 -9.18 -4.51
C ALA A 92 6.03 -9.14 -5.35
N LEU A 93 5.87 -9.21 -6.68
CA LEU A 93 6.98 -9.06 -7.61
C LEU A 93 7.59 -7.65 -7.52
N ALA A 94 8.92 -7.56 -7.64
CA ALA A 94 9.63 -6.29 -7.48
C ALA A 94 9.28 -5.25 -8.55
N ARG A 95 8.90 -5.69 -9.75
CA ARG A 95 8.48 -4.83 -10.87
C ARG A 95 7.08 -5.24 -11.31
N LEU A 96 6.08 -4.43 -10.95
CA LEU A 96 4.74 -4.60 -11.48
C LEU A 96 4.71 -4.11 -12.94
N PRO A 97 4.10 -4.86 -13.87
CA PRO A 97 4.00 -4.46 -15.27
C PRO A 97 3.15 -3.20 -15.49
N LEU A 98 2.27 -2.86 -14.54
CA LEU A 98 1.51 -1.61 -14.50
C LEU A 98 1.46 -1.11 -13.06
N GLY A 99 1.75 0.18 -12.85
CA GLY A 99 1.67 0.80 -11.54
C GLY A 99 0.21 0.99 -11.10
N VAL A 100 -0.04 0.92 -9.79
CA VAL A 100 -1.36 1.20 -9.21
C VAL A 100 -1.79 2.64 -9.51
N GLU A 101 -0.84 3.57 -9.53
CA GLU A 101 -1.07 4.97 -9.86
C GLU A 101 -1.46 5.16 -11.33
N ASP A 102 -0.87 4.38 -12.25
CA ASP A 102 -1.21 4.44 -13.67
C ASP A 102 -2.59 3.84 -13.95
N ALA A 103 -2.98 2.79 -13.22
CA ALA A 103 -4.32 2.20 -13.32
C ALA A 103 -5.43 3.07 -12.72
N ALA A 104 -5.09 4.00 -11.82
CA ALA A 104 -6.04 4.92 -11.18
C ALA A 104 -6.28 6.21 -11.99
N ARG A 105 -5.56 6.43 -13.09
CA ARG A 105 -5.72 7.62 -13.93
C ARG A 105 -7.00 7.56 -14.75
N SER A 106 -7.65 8.71 -14.89
CA SER A 106 -8.80 8.86 -15.76
C SER A 106 -8.38 8.86 -17.23
N GLU A 107 -9.27 8.43 -18.13
CA GLU A 107 -9.02 8.46 -19.59
C GLU A 107 -8.66 9.88 -20.08
N ALA A 108 -9.20 10.92 -19.44
CA ALA A 108 -8.92 12.31 -19.77
C ALA A 108 -7.47 12.73 -19.48
N ASP A 109 -6.85 12.20 -18.43
CA ASP A 109 -5.45 12.47 -18.09
C ASP A 109 -4.49 11.67 -18.97
N ILE A 110 -4.90 10.48 -19.40
CA ILE A 110 -4.18 9.66 -20.38
C ILE A 110 -4.12 10.41 -21.72
N LEU A 111 -5.24 10.97 -22.17
CA LEU A 111 -5.32 11.72 -23.42
C LEU A 111 -4.45 12.99 -23.40
N LYS A 112 -4.39 13.73 -22.29
CA LYS A 112 -3.53 14.93 -22.17
C LYS A 112 -2.04 14.59 -22.22
N ASN A 113 -1.63 13.45 -21.66
CA ASN A 113 -0.23 13.01 -21.68
C ASN A 113 0.18 12.34 -22.99
N LEU A 114 -0.77 11.77 -23.75
CA LEU A 114 -0.50 11.18 -25.07
C LEU A 114 -0.09 12.23 -26.13
N PHE A 115 -0.48 13.50 -25.97
CA PHE A 115 -0.09 14.59 -26.89
C PHE A 115 1.42 14.91 -26.91
N ARG A 116 2.24 14.29 -26.05
CA ARG A 116 3.71 14.44 -26.07
C ARG A 116 4.47 13.33 -26.79
N CYS A 117 3.80 12.25 -27.19
CA CYS A 117 4.42 11.16 -27.92
C CYS A 117 3.59 10.85 -29.16
N CYS A 118 3.82 11.59 -30.23
CA CYS A 118 3.62 11.05 -31.57
C CYS A 118 4.64 9.92 -31.77
N ASP A 119 4.33 8.75 -31.24
CA ASP A 119 4.68 7.44 -31.78
C ASP A 119 4.07 6.38 -30.88
N PHE A 120 2.83 5.94 -31.20
CA PHE A 120 2.44 4.53 -31.20
C PHE A 120 0.99 4.39 -31.69
N ILE A 121 0.82 4.45 -33.00
CA ILE A 121 -0.33 3.82 -33.66
C ILE A 121 -0.09 2.31 -33.58
N LEU A 122 -0.57 1.62 -32.53
CA LEU A 122 -1.05 0.22 -32.59
C LEU A 122 -1.50 -0.43 -31.24
N ILE A 123 -2.19 0.25 -30.31
CA ILE A 123 -2.76 -0.47 -29.15
C ILE A 123 -4.19 -0.01 -28.85
N ARG A 124 -5.08 -0.06 -29.85
CA ARG A 124 -6.55 0.08 -29.59
C ARG A 124 -7.27 -1.24 -29.38
N SER A 125 -6.62 -2.40 -29.56
CA SER A 125 -7.32 -3.70 -29.54
C SER A 125 -7.02 -4.60 -28.34
N ILE A 126 -6.17 -4.20 -27.39
CA ILE A 126 -5.80 -5.06 -26.24
C ILE A 126 -6.33 -4.55 -24.88
N LEU A 127 -6.90 -3.35 -24.84
CA LEU A 127 -7.37 -2.72 -23.60
C LEU A 127 -8.85 -3.00 -23.26
N PHE A 128 -9.46 -4.06 -23.80
CA PHE A 128 -10.84 -4.42 -23.44
C PHE A 128 -10.96 -5.63 -22.49
N ILE A 129 -9.85 -6.32 -22.18
CA ILE A 129 -9.88 -7.52 -21.31
C ILE A 129 -9.39 -7.24 -19.87
N ARG A 130 -8.81 -6.08 -19.57
CA ARG A 130 -8.08 -5.87 -18.29
C ARG A 130 -8.84 -5.15 -17.16
N ALA A 131 -10.11 -4.80 -17.31
CA ALA A 131 -10.92 -4.31 -16.18
C ALA A 131 -11.56 -5.45 -15.37
N HIS A 132 -11.88 -6.58 -16.01
CA HIS A 132 -12.58 -7.68 -15.34
C HIS A 132 -11.64 -8.69 -14.65
N VAL A 133 -10.45 -8.98 -15.18
CA VAL A 133 -9.64 -10.10 -14.66
C VAL A 133 -8.90 -9.78 -13.35
N VAL A 134 -8.43 -8.54 -13.14
CA VAL A 134 -7.79 -8.14 -11.86
C VAL A 134 -8.83 -8.02 -10.74
N PHE A 135 -10.05 -7.61 -11.06
CA PHE A 135 -11.14 -7.51 -10.09
C PHE A 135 -11.75 -8.89 -9.75
N ILE A 136 -11.82 -9.80 -10.72
CA ILE A 136 -12.37 -11.16 -10.52
C ILE A 136 -11.43 -12.04 -9.70
N ASN A 137 -10.11 -11.98 -9.89
CA ASN A 137 -9.18 -12.79 -9.10
C ASN A 137 -9.07 -12.35 -7.63
N CYS A 138 -9.56 -11.15 -7.29
CA CYS A 138 -9.67 -10.71 -5.90
C CYS A 138 -11.02 -11.11 -5.27
N ARG A 139 -12.07 -11.36 -6.07
CA ARG A 139 -13.44 -11.55 -5.57
C ARG A 139 -13.74 -12.97 -5.05
N LEU A 140 -12.99 -14.00 -5.47
CA LEU A 140 -13.27 -15.39 -5.06
C LEU A 140 -12.58 -15.85 -3.76
N GLU A 141 -11.57 -15.14 -3.24
CA GLU A 141 -11.04 -15.41 -1.89
C GLU A 141 -11.56 -14.40 -0.83
N LEU A 142 -12.36 -13.41 -1.24
CA LEU A 142 -12.76 -12.27 -0.40
C LEU A 142 -13.91 -12.55 0.60
N GLN A 143 -14.39 -13.79 0.74
CA GLN A 143 -15.47 -14.09 1.71
C GLN A 143 -15.01 -14.50 3.11
N LEU A 144 -13.71 -14.63 3.41
CA LEU A 144 -13.28 -15.11 4.74
C LEU A 144 -12.39 -14.19 5.58
N PHE A 145 -12.03 -12.99 5.13
CA PHE A 145 -11.23 -12.06 5.93
C PHE A 145 -11.76 -10.61 5.95
N VAL A 146 -13.10 -10.47 5.96
CA VAL A 146 -13.73 -9.25 6.48
C VAL A 146 -13.59 -9.28 8.00
N SER A 147 -12.48 -8.74 8.49
CA SER A 147 -12.41 -7.96 9.71
C SER A 147 -10.99 -7.45 9.80
N ILE A 148 -10.80 -6.13 9.88
CA ILE A 148 -9.74 -5.61 10.72
C ILE A 148 -10.11 -6.10 12.12
N ARG A 149 -9.76 -7.33 12.45
CA ARG A 149 -9.89 -7.85 13.79
C ARG A 149 -8.74 -7.20 14.52
N ILE A 150 -9.01 -6.00 15.04
CA ILE A 150 -8.19 -5.38 16.07
C ILE A 150 -8.25 -6.38 17.22
N HIS A 151 -7.36 -7.36 17.21
CA HIS A 151 -7.17 -8.23 18.36
C HIS A 151 -6.52 -7.35 19.43
N VAL A 152 -7.38 -6.80 20.29
CA VAL A 152 -7.02 -6.33 21.63
C VAL A 152 -6.88 -7.54 22.52
#